data_AF-A0A494XFE6-F1
#
_entry.id   AF-A0A494XFE6-F1
#
_cell.length_a   1.000
_cell.length_b   1.000
_cell.length_c   1.000
_cell.angle_alpha   90.00
_cell.angle_beta   90.00
_cell.angle_gamma   90.00
#
_symmetry.space_group_name_H-M   'P 1'
#
loop_
_entity.id
_entity.type
_entity.pdbx_description
1 polymer ?
#
loop_
_entity_poly.entity_id
_entity_poly.type
_entity_poly.pdbx_seq_one_letter_code
_entity_poly.pdbx_strand_id
1 'polypeptide(L)' 'MDMLDKMVSWEDGTLAPSAVIEMMQELIDSGEIEHQSDTYQFMARALVDAALCRPRLVH' A
#
# COMPACT_ATOMS: atom_id res chain seq x y z
N MET A 1 -10.11 -1.60 -11.07
CA MET A 1 -10.22 -0.37 -10.26
C MET A 1 -8.88 0.32 -10.38
N ASP A 2 -8.87 1.60 -10.73
CA ASP A 2 -7.62 2.33 -10.87
C ASP A 2 -6.93 2.50 -9.51
N MET A 3 -5.61 2.70 -9.49
CA MET A 3 -4.86 2.96 -8.25
C MET A 3 -5.44 4.18 -7.52
N LEU A 4 -5.82 5.21 -8.27
CA LEU A 4 -6.38 6.43 -7.72
C LEU A 4 -7.72 6.18 -7.02
N ASP A 5 -8.57 5.31 -7.57
CA ASP A 5 -9.81 4.87 -6.92
C ASP A 5 -9.54 4.10 -5.62
N LYS A 6 -8.51 3.24 -5.60
CA LYS A 6 -8.09 2.47 -4.41
C LYS A 6 -7.64 3.42 -3.30
N MET A 7 -6.82 4.42 -3.63
CA MET A 7 -6.35 5.42 -2.67
C MET A 7 -7.51 6.23 -2.09
N VAL A 8 -8.42 6.74 -2.93
CA VAL A 8 -9.62 7.47 -2.46
C VAL A 8 -10.47 6.60 -1.54
N SER A 9 -10.72 5.34 -1.93
CA SER A 9 -11.52 4.41 -1.12
C SER A 9 -10.86 4.08 0.22
N TRP A 10 -9.52 4.08 0.29
CA TRP A 10 -8.79 3.86 1.53
C TRP A 10 -8.91 5.06 2.48
N GLU A 11 -8.71 6.27 1.97
CA GLU A 11 -8.89 7.51 2.74
C GLU A 11 -10.33 7.65 3.27
N ASP A 12 -11.31 7.25 2.45
CA ASP A 12 -12.72 7.24 2.83
C ASP A 12 -13.10 6.05 3.74
N GLY A 13 -12.17 5.13 4.01
CA GLY A 13 -12.38 3.96 4.88
C GLY A 13 -13.34 2.91 4.30
N THR A 14 -13.61 2.94 3.00
CA THR A 14 -14.52 2.00 2.31
C THR A 14 -13.77 0.87 1.61
N LEU A 15 -12.44 0.98 1.47
CA LEU A 15 -11.62 -0.06 0.86
C LEU A 15 -11.55 -1.30 1.75
N ALA A 16 -11.91 -2.45 1.18
CA ALA A 16 -11.85 -3.72 1.89
C ALA A 16 -10.40 -4.05 2.33
N PRO A 17 -10.18 -4.72 3.48
CA PRO A 17 -8.83 -5.00 3.98
C PRO A 17 -7.93 -5.75 2.99
N SER A 18 -8.47 -6.72 2.23
CA SER A 18 -7.71 -7.43 1.20
C SER A 18 -7.27 -6.52 0.05
N ALA A 19 -8.10 -5.55 -0.32
CA ALA A 19 -7.79 -4.58 -1.37
C ALA A 19 -6.80 -3.51 -0.87
N VAL A 20 -6.78 -3.20 0.42
CA VAL A 20 -5.72 -2.37 1.05
C VAL A 20 -4.38 -3.06 0.93
N ILE A 21 -4.29 -4.36 1.26
CA ILE A 21 -3.05 -5.14 1.15
C ILE A 21 -2.55 -5.16 -0.30
N GLU A 22 -3.44 -5.41 -1.26
CA GLU A 22 -3.11 -5.41 -2.69
C GLU A 22 -2.60 -4.04 -3.16
N MET A 23 -3.31 -2.96 -2.80
CA MET A 23 -2.90 -1.60 -3.11
C MET A 23 -1.51 -1.27 -2.53
N MET A 24 -1.28 -1.61 -1.26
CA MET A 24 0.01 -1.35 -0.62
C MET A 24 1.14 -2.17 -1.25
N GLN A 25 0.90 -3.42 -1.63
CA GLN A 25 1.88 -4.21 -2.36
C GLN A 25 2.22 -3.60 -3.72
N GLU A 26 1.22 -3.12 -4.48
CA GLU A 26 1.42 -2.44 -5.76
C GLU A 26 2.27 -1.17 -5.60
N LEU A 27 2.02 -0.38 -4.54
CA LEU A 27 2.82 0.82 -4.22
C LEU A 27 4.26 0.47 -3.83
N ILE A 28 4.46 -0.61 -3.07
CA ILE A 28 5.79 -1.10 -2.70
C ILE A 28 6.56 -1.59 -3.93
N ASP A 29 5.92 -2.41 -4.77
CA ASP A 29 6.56 -3.01 -5.94
C ASP A 29 6.95 -1.96 -6.99
N SER A 30 6.11 -0.94 -7.19
CA SER A 30 6.39 0.19 -8.08
C SER A 30 7.42 1.16 -7.51
N GLY A 31 7.56 1.25 -6.19
CA GLY A 31 8.41 2.22 -5.49
C GLY A 31 7.73 3.56 -5.25
N GLU A 32 6.51 3.74 -5.76
CA GLU A 32 5.72 4.94 -5.52
C GLU A 32 5.41 5.14 -4.04
N ILE A 33 5.51 4.09 -3.22
CA ILE A 33 5.37 4.20 -1.76
C ILE A 33 6.35 5.21 -1.14
N GLU A 34 7.54 5.38 -1.70
CA GLU A 34 8.56 6.34 -1.23
C GLU A 34 8.16 7.80 -1.50
N HIS A 35 7.22 8.01 -2.42
CA HIS A 35 6.68 9.32 -2.79
C HIS A 35 5.32 9.60 -2.14
N GLN A 36 4.74 8.63 -1.42
CA GLN A 36 3.50 8.83 -0.66
C GLN A 36 3.75 9.48 0.70
N SER A 37 2.67 9.93 1.33
CA SER A 37 2.73 10.51 2.69
C SER A 37 3.21 9.48 3.72
N ASP A 38 3.71 9.99 4.85
CA ASP A 38 4.22 9.17 5.95
C ASP A 38 3.20 8.13 6.43
N THR A 39 1.89 8.41 6.33
CA THR A 39 0.82 7.47 6.68
C THR A 39 0.84 6.22 5.82
N TYR A 40 0.99 6.36 4.50
CA TYR A 40 1.11 5.22 3.59
C TYR A 40 2.37 4.44 3.87
N GLN A 41 3.50 5.12 4.09
CA GLN A 41 4.78 4.48 4.38
C GLN A 41 4.74 3.69 5.70
N PHE A 42 4.14 4.25 6.75
CA PHE A 42 3.92 3.56 8.02
C PHE A 42 3.03 2.33 7.85
N MET A 43 1.93 2.47 7.11
CA MET A 43 1.01 1.35 6.85
C MET A 43 1.72 0.25 6.08
N ALA A 44 2.40 0.58 4.98
CA ALA A 44 3.17 -0.38 4.20
C ALA A 44 4.22 -1.09 5.06
N ARG A 45 4.90 -0.35 5.96
CA ARG A 45 5.86 -0.96 6.88
C ARG A 45 5.20 -1.93 7.85
N ALA A 46 4.08 -1.54 8.46
CA ALA A 46 3.33 -2.40 9.36
C ALA A 46 2.83 -3.68 8.66
N LEU A 47 2.40 -3.57 7.39
CA LEU A 47 1.97 -4.71 6.59
C LEU A 47 3.13 -5.64 6.21
N VAL A 48 4.31 -5.09 5.93
CA VAL A 48 5.54 -5.88 5.70
C VAL A 48 5.97 -6.60 6.98
N ASP A 49 5.99 -5.90 8.12
CA ASP A 49 6.35 -6.48 9.41
C ASP A 49 5.35 -7.57 9.84
N ALA A 50 4.08 -7.45 9.45
CA ALA A 50 3.04 -8.46 9.64
C ALA A 50 3.08 -9.61 8.61
N ALA A 51 4.05 -9.63 7.68
CA ALA A 51 4.15 -10.58 6.57
C ALA A 51 2.92 -10.63 5.64
N LEU A 52 2.15 -9.53 5.58
CA LEU A 52 1.02 -9.35 4.65
C LEU A 52 1.48 -8.73 3.32
N CYS A 53 2.56 -7.98 3.35
CA CYS A 53 3.25 -7.45 2.16
C CYS A 53 4.69 -7.95 2.11
N ARG A 54 5.26 -7.99 0.90
CA ARG A 54 6.67 -8.31 0.65
C ARG A 54 7.44 -7.02 0.42
N PRO A 55 8.65 -6.88 1.00
CA PRO A 55 9.50 -5.73 0.72
C PRO A 55 9.95 -5.76 -0.75
N ARG A 56 10.18 -4.57 -1.32
CA ARG A 56 10.72 -4.46 -2.67
C ARG A 56 12.13 -5.05 -2.73
N LEU A 57 12.34 -6.01 -3.62
CA LEU A 57 13.68 -6.52 -3.95
C LEU A 57 14.28 -5.59 -5.01
N VAL A 58 15.30 -4.83 -4.63
CA VAL A 58 16.10 -4.04 -5.56
C VAL A 58 17.25 -4.93 -6.03
N HIS A 59 17.21 -5.37 -7.29
CA HIS A 59 18.31 -6.10 -7.94
C HIS A 59 19.28 -5.13 -8.60
#